data_AF-A0A380DLM0-F1
#
_entry.id   AF-A0A380DLM0-F1
#
_cell.length_a   1.000
_cell.length_b   1.000
_cell.length_c   1.000
_cell.angle_alpha   90.00
_cell.angle_beta   90.00
_cell.angle_gamma   90.00
#
_symmetry.space_group_name_H-M   'P 1'
#
loop_
_entity.id
_entity.type
_entity.pdbx_description
1 polymer ?
#
loop_
_entity_poly.entity_id
_entity_poly.type
_entity_poly.pdbx_seq_one_letter_code
_entity_poly.pdbx_strand_id
1 'polypeptide(L)'
;MKYDKQYLGELSLVDRLKHHKAYQQRFTKEDASIQGARCMDCGTPFCQTGQQYGRETIGCPIGNYIPEWNDLVYHQDFKTAYERLSETNNFPDFTGRVCPAPCESACVMKINRESIAIKGIERTIIDEAFENGWVAPKVPSRRRDEKVAIVGSGPAGLTAAEELNLLGYQVTIYERARESGGLLMYGIPNMKLDKDVVRRRIKLMEEAGITFINGVEVGVDIDKATLESEYDAIILCTGAQKGRDFTFRRTHG
;
A
#
# COMPACT_ATOMS: atom_id res chain seq x y z
N MET A 1 -30.54 -6.59 7.05
CA MET A 1 -29.32 -6.81 6.25
C MET A 1 -29.19 -8.29 5.93
N LYS A 2 -29.04 -8.65 4.65
CA LYS A 2 -29.21 -10.03 4.16
C LYS A 2 -28.00 -10.95 4.38
N TYR A 3 -26.80 -10.40 4.45
CA TYR A 3 -25.56 -11.17 4.49
C TYR A 3 -24.83 -10.95 5.81
N ASP A 4 -23.96 -11.90 6.19
CA ASP A 4 -22.99 -11.79 7.29
C ASP A 4 -21.60 -11.45 6.74
N LYS A 5 -20.71 -10.96 7.62
CA LYS A 5 -19.35 -10.62 7.20
C LYS A 5 -18.61 -11.93 6.94
N GLN A 6 -17.94 -11.99 5.81
CA GLN A 6 -17.01 -13.07 5.52
C GLN A 6 -15.59 -12.58 5.76
N TYR A 7 -14.75 -13.49 6.25
CA TYR A 7 -13.32 -13.28 6.38
C TYR A 7 -12.62 -13.89 5.17
N LEU A 8 -11.46 -13.32 4.81
CA LEU A 8 -10.62 -13.90 3.78
C LEU A 8 -10.29 -15.36 4.14
N GLY A 9 -10.45 -16.26 3.17
CA GLY A 9 -10.10 -17.65 3.34
C GLY A 9 -8.62 -17.78 3.71
N GLU A 10 -8.31 -18.68 4.64
CA GLU A 10 -6.93 -18.88 5.06
C GLU A 10 -6.52 -20.35 4.94
N LEU A 11 -5.25 -20.59 4.59
CA LEU A 11 -4.70 -21.94 4.55
C LEU A 11 -4.84 -22.65 5.91
N SER A 12 -4.85 -23.98 5.94
CA SER A 12 -4.88 -24.70 7.21
C SER A 12 -3.63 -24.38 8.06
N LEU A 13 -3.73 -24.49 9.38
CA LEU A 13 -2.59 -24.26 10.27
C LEU A 13 -1.42 -25.19 9.92
N VAL A 14 -1.71 -26.46 9.62
CA VAL A 14 -0.71 -27.47 9.23
C VAL A 14 0.01 -27.08 7.94
N ASP A 15 -0.70 -26.52 6.96
CA ASP A 15 -0.08 -26.12 5.69
C ASP A 15 0.76 -24.85 5.83
N ARG A 16 0.34 -23.89 6.67
CA ARG A 16 1.11 -22.68 6.96
C ARG A 16 2.47 -22.96 7.60
N LEU A 17 2.62 -24.10 8.29
CA LEU A 17 3.91 -24.50 8.89
C LEU A 17 4.90 -25.04 7.86
N LYS A 18 4.45 -25.48 6.68
CA LYS A 18 5.31 -26.10 5.66
C LYS A 18 6.03 -25.09 4.77
N HIS A 19 5.56 -23.84 4.71
CA HIS A 19 6.09 -22.82 3.81
C HIS A 19 5.76 -21.40 4.27
N HIS A 20 6.48 -20.40 3.74
CA HIS A 20 6.25 -18.98 4.04
C HIS A 20 5.39 -18.25 2.99
N LYS A 21 4.58 -18.98 2.21
CA LYS A 21 3.64 -18.37 1.24
C LYS A 21 2.54 -17.58 1.94
N ALA A 22 1.95 -16.62 1.24
CA ALA A 22 0.82 -15.85 1.74
C ALA A 22 -0.32 -16.78 2.19
N TYR A 23 -0.75 -16.66 3.45
CA TYR A 23 -1.71 -17.59 4.04
C TYR A 23 -3.16 -17.19 3.83
N GLN A 24 -3.44 -15.89 3.66
CA GLN A 24 -4.78 -15.39 3.34
C GLN A 24 -4.96 -15.40 1.82
N GLN A 25 -6.13 -15.78 1.35
CA GLN A 25 -6.55 -15.74 -0.04
C GLN A 25 -7.50 -14.57 -0.24
N ARG A 26 -7.52 -13.99 -1.45
CA ARG A 26 -8.52 -12.97 -1.80
C ARG A 26 -9.92 -13.58 -1.85
N PHE A 27 -10.97 -12.76 -1.76
CA PHE A 27 -12.32 -13.24 -2.03
C PHE A 27 -12.48 -13.64 -3.50
N THR A 28 -13.40 -14.56 -3.77
CA THR A 28 -13.98 -14.72 -5.11
C THR A 28 -14.69 -13.43 -5.53
N LYS A 29 -14.99 -13.26 -6.82
CA LYS A 29 -15.75 -12.09 -7.29
C LYS A 29 -17.15 -12.05 -6.68
N GLU A 30 -17.78 -13.22 -6.57
CA GLU A 30 -19.10 -13.41 -5.98
C GLU A 30 -19.09 -13.07 -4.50
N ASP A 31 -18.12 -13.58 -3.73
CA ASP A 31 -17.99 -13.27 -2.30
C ASP A 31 -17.69 -11.79 -2.09
N ALA A 32 -16.80 -11.20 -2.90
CA ALA A 32 -16.50 -9.77 -2.84
C ALA A 32 -17.74 -8.92 -3.13
N SER A 33 -18.54 -9.27 -4.14
CA SER A 33 -19.82 -8.61 -4.44
C SER A 33 -20.81 -8.72 -3.28
N ILE A 34 -20.92 -9.90 -2.65
CA ILE A 34 -21.75 -10.09 -1.44
C ILE A 34 -21.25 -9.22 -0.28
N GLN A 35 -19.94 -9.11 -0.08
CA GLN A 35 -19.36 -8.24 0.94
C GLN A 35 -19.55 -6.75 0.60
N GLY A 36 -19.47 -6.37 -0.67
CA GLY A 36 -19.76 -5.02 -1.17
C GLY A 36 -21.22 -4.62 -0.93
N ALA A 37 -22.17 -5.57 -1.09
CA ALA A 37 -23.58 -5.40 -0.77
C ALA A 37 -23.86 -5.11 0.71
N ARG A 38 -22.85 -5.27 1.58
CA ARG A 38 -22.93 -4.85 2.98
C ARG A 38 -22.71 -3.34 3.15
N CYS A 39 -22.30 -2.61 2.12
CA CYS A 39 -22.19 -1.17 2.23
C CYS A 39 -23.58 -0.55 2.46
N MET A 40 -23.68 0.37 3.42
CA MET A 40 -24.92 1.13 3.66
C MET A 40 -24.93 2.46 2.89
N ASP A 41 -23.91 2.72 2.08
CA ASP A 41 -23.69 3.99 1.38
C ASP A 41 -23.95 5.21 2.29
N CYS A 42 -23.22 5.28 3.39
CA CYS A 42 -23.48 6.24 4.45
C CYS A 42 -23.26 7.68 3.93
N GLY A 43 -24.24 8.56 4.12
CA GLY A 43 -24.10 9.98 3.76
C GLY A 43 -22.97 10.72 4.49
N THR A 44 -22.54 10.20 5.65
CA THR A 44 -21.26 10.58 6.29
C THR A 44 -20.39 9.34 6.42
N PRO A 45 -19.51 9.06 5.45
CA PRO A 45 -18.77 7.81 5.41
C PRO A 45 -17.54 7.88 6.33
N PHE A 46 -17.71 7.54 7.61
CA PHE A 46 -16.63 7.51 8.61
C PHE A 46 -15.44 6.62 8.22
N CYS A 47 -15.67 5.64 7.35
CA CYS A 47 -14.60 4.81 6.80
C CYS A 47 -13.59 5.60 5.94
N GLN A 48 -13.98 6.76 5.38
CA GLN A 48 -13.14 7.63 4.54
C GLN A 48 -12.49 8.80 5.32
N THR A 49 -12.88 9.04 6.58
CA THR A 49 -12.57 10.30 7.28
C THR A 49 -11.08 10.62 7.40
N GLY A 50 -10.22 9.63 7.66
CA GLY A 50 -8.77 9.78 7.73
C GLY A 50 -8.24 10.70 8.83
N GLN A 51 -9.09 11.20 9.73
CA GLN A 51 -8.70 12.16 10.76
C GLN A 51 -8.00 11.47 11.93
N GLN A 52 -6.99 12.14 12.47
CA GLN A 52 -6.32 11.70 13.69
C GLN A 52 -7.15 12.05 14.92
N TYR A 53 -7.29 11.10 15.84
CA TYR A 53 -7.87 11.30 17.15
C TYR A 53 -6.91 10.75 18.20
N GLY A 54 -6.20 11.67 18.89
CA GLY A 54 -5.12 11.30 19.79
C GLY A 54 -3.97 10.59 19.04
N ARG A 55 -3.72 9.32 19.39
CA ARG A 55 -2.70 8.48 18.74
C ARG A 55 -3.26 7.55 17.67
N GLU A 56 -4.56 7.58 17.43
CA GLU A 56 -5.25 6.72 16.48
C GLU A 56 -5.72 7.51 15.26
N THR A 57 -6.03 6.79 14.18
CA THR A 57 -6.64 7.37 12.98
C THR A 57 -8.01 6.75 12.79
N ILE A 58 -9.02 7.61 12.63
CA ILE A 58 -10.40 7.22 12.34
C ILE A 58 -10.55 7.12 10.82
N GLY A 59 -10.95 5.95 10.33
CA GLY A 59 -11.14 5.73 8.91
C GLY A 59 -9.83 5.53 8.14
N CYS A 60 -9.91 5.60 6.82
CA CYS A 60 -8.78 5.41 5.92
C CYS A 60 -7.87 6.65 5.91
N PRO A 61 -6.58 6.55 6.28
CA PRO A 61 -5.68 7.71 6.35
C PRO A 61 -5.45 8.42 5.01
N ILE A 62 -5.65 7.71 3.89
CA ILE A 62 -5.49 8.26 2.53
C ILE A 62 -6.82 8.71 1.92
N GLY A 63 -7.90 8.72 2.70
CA GLY A 63 -9.19 9.24 2.22
C GLY A 63 -9.81 8.42 1.08
N ASN A 64 -9.54 7.11 1.00
CA ASN A 64 -10.05 6.26 -0.09
C ASN A 64 -11.57 6.39 -0.26
N TYR A 65 -12.03 6.37 -1.51
CA TYR A 65 -13.46 6.43 -1.88
C TYR A 65 -14.22 5.11 -1.64
N ILE A 66 -14.21 4.64 -0.39
CA ILE A 66 -14.63 3.28 0.00
C ILE A 66 -16.06 2.90 -0.43
N PRO A 67 -17.11 3.67 -0.08
CA PRO A 67 -18.45 3.43 -0.58
C PRO A 67 -18.55 3.21 -2.09
N GLU A 68 -17.84 4.02 -2.89
CA GLU A 68 -17.96 4.02 -4.34
C GLU A 68 -17.42 2.73 -4.97
N TRP A 69 -16.19 2.32 -4.61
CA TRP A 69 -15.66 1.07 -5.14
C TRP A 69 -16.33 -0.17 -4.54
N ASN A 70 -16.98 -0.08 -3.36
CA ASN A 70 -17.81 -1.18 -2.85
C ASN A 70 -19.07 -1.36 -3.68
N ASP A 71 -19.70 -0.27 -4.10
CA ASP A 71 -20.87 -0.30 -4.97
C ASP A 71 -20.52 -0.90 -6.34
N LEU A 72 -19.41 -0.45 -6.93
CA LEU A 72 -18.90 -1.01 -8.18
C LEU A 72 -18.58 -2.51 -8.07
N VAL A 73 -17.97 -2.95 -6.97
CA VAL A 73 -17.73 -4.39 -6.71
C VAL A 73 -19.04 -5.16 -6.52
N TYR A 74 -20.04 -4.58 -5.85
CA TYR A 74 -21.36 -5.19 -5.75
C TYR A 74 -21.96 -5.43 -7.15
N HIS A 75 -21.82 -4.46 -8.04
CA HIS A 75 -22.21 -4.55 -9.45
C HIS A 75 -21.25 -5.33 -10.35
N GLN A 76 -20.24 -6.01 -9.79
CA GLN A 76 -19.24 -6.81 -10.52
C GLN A 76 -18.36 -5.99 -11.49
N ASP A 77 -18.35 -4.66 -11.38
CA ASP A 77 -17.51 -3.77 -12.18
C ASP A 77 -16.14 -3.56 -11.52
N PHE A 78 -15.33 -4.60 -11.54
CA PHE A 78 -13.99 -4.57 -10.93
C PHE A 78 -13.02 -3.63 -11.64
N LYS A 79 -13.24 -3.34 -12.92
CA LYS A 79 -12.35 -2.47 -13.68
C LYS A 79 -12.52 -1.03 -13.24
N THR A 80 -13.74 -0.51 -13.20
CA THR A 80 -13.99 0.84 -12.72
C THR A 80 -13.76 0.95 -11.21
N ALA A 81 -14.02 -0.13 -10.43
CA ALA A 81 -13.63 -0.17 -9.02
C ALA A 81 -12.11 0.01 -8.83
N TYR A 82 -11.29 -0.62 -9.69
CA TYR A 82 -9.84 -0.46 -9.68
C TYR A 82 -9.40 0.96 -10.06
N GLU A 83 -9.99 1.53 -11.11
CA GLU A 83 -9.72 2.91 -11.54
C GLU A 83 -9.99 3.87 -10.37
N ARG A 84 -11.16 3.73 -9.73
CA ARG A 84 -11.57 4.56 -8.60
C ARG A 84 -10.70 4.38 -7.36
N LEU A 85 -10.31 3.15 -7.04
CA LEU A 85 -9.39 2.84 -5.94
C LEU A 85 -8.00 3.43 -6.17
N SER A 86 -7.54 3.47 -7.42
CA SER A 86 -6.20 3.95 -7.79
C SER A 86 -6.07 5.47 -7.80
N GLU A 87 -7.17 6.21 -7.74
CA GLU A 87 -7.15 7.68 -7.66
C GLU A 87 -6.59 8.18 -6.32
N THR A 88 -6.81 7.43 -5.24
CA THR A 88 -6.42 7.85 -3.88
C THR A 88 -5.33 6.95 -3.28
N ASN A 89 -5.09 5.78 -3.86
CA ASN A 89 -4.10 4.82 -3.36
C ASN A 89 -3.12 4.40 -4.46
N ASN A 90 -1.86 4.76 -4.29
CA ASN A 90 -0.78 4.29 -5.18
C ASN A 90 -0.58 2.77 -5.12
N PHE A 91 -0.75 2.17 -3.94
CA PHE A 91 -0.32 0.80 -3.67
C PHE A 91 -1.40 -0.06 -2.97
N PRO A 92 -2.58 -0.23 -3.59
CA PRO A 92 -3.61 -1.14 -3.09
C PRO A 92 -3.11 -2.59 -2.97
N ASP A 93 -2.08 -2.96 -3.74
CA ASP A 93 -1.41 -4.25 -3.65
C ASP A 93 -0.69 -4.48 -2.32
N PHE A 94 -0.24 -3.41 -1.65
CA PHE A 94 0.36 -3.49 -0.32
C PHE A 94 -0.70 -3.33 0.76
N THR A 95 -1.51 -2.27 0.71
CA THR A 95 -2.48 -1.92 1.75
C THR A 95 -3.55 -3.00 1.91
N GLY A 96 -4.08 -3.57 0.82
CA GLY A 96 -5.04 -4.69 0.88
C GLY A 96 -4.50 -5.94 1.59
N ARG A 97 -3.18 -6.07 1.74
CA ARG A 97 -2.53 -7.19 2.44
C ARG A 97 -2.15 -6.84 3.88
N VAL A 98 -1.51 -5.69 4.09
CA VAL A 98 -0.83 -5.40 5.37
C VAL A 98 -1.53 -4.36 6.22
N CYS A 99 -2.48 -3.60 5.67
CA CYS A 99 -3.20 -2.56 6.41
C CYS A 99 -3.90 -3.16 7.64
N PRO A 100 -3.88 -2.46 8.80
CA PRO A 100 -4.66 -2.85 9.97
C PRO A 100 -6.16 -2.53 9.83
N ALA A 101 -6.59 -2.00 8.69
CA ALA A 101 -7.98 -1.69 8.33
C ALA A 101 -8.70 -0.76 9.34
N PRO A 102 -8.16 0.45 9.63
CA PRO A 102 -8.85 1.43 10.49
C PRO A 102 -10.21 1.87 9.92
N CYS A 103 -10.36 1.81 8.59
CA CYS A 103 -11.62 1.98 7.88
C CYS A 103 -12.72 0.98 8.29
N GLU A 104 -12.36 -0.28 8.57
CA GLU A 104 -13.31 -1.27 9.07
C GLU A 104 -13.70 -1.00 10.53
N SER A 105 -12.76 -0.51 11.33
CA SER A 105 -13.02 -0.09 12.71
C SER A 105 -13.93 1.13 12.80
N ALA A 106 -13.81 2.07 11.86
CA ALA A 106 -14.65 3.27 11.77
C ALA A 106 -15.97 3.05 11.04
N CYS A 107 -16.23 1.85 10.51
CA CYS A 107 -17.46 1.57 9.77
C CYS A 107 -18.69 1.75 10.67
N VAL A 108 -19.66 2.58 10.26
CA VAL A 108 -20.91 2.84 11.00
C VAL A 108 -21.65 1.53 11.33
N MET A 109 -21.54 0.53 10.47
CA MET A 109 -22.11 -0.80 10.71
C MET A 109 -21.67 -1.42 12.04
N LYS A 110 -20.42 -1.14 12.45
CA LYS A 110 -19.78 -1.67 13.67
C LYS A 110 -20.53 -1.33 14.96
N ILE A 111 -21.40 -0.32 14.93
CA ILE A 111 -22.27 0.03 16.05
C ILE A 111 -23.21 -1.13 16.41
N ASN A 112 -23.72 -1.85 15.41
CA ASN A 112 -24.76 -2.87 15.61
C ASN A 112 -24.40 -4.27 15.06
N ARG A 113 -23.43 -4.37 14.13
CA ARG A 113 -23.05 -5.60 13.42
C ARG A 113 -21.57 -5.57 13.02
N GLU A 114 -21.04 -6.68 12.49
CA GLU A 114 -19.68 -6.66 11.94
C GLU A 114 -19.55 -5.72 10.73
N SER A 115 -18.39 -5.10 10.57
CA SER A 115 -18.08 -4.16 9.50
C SER A 115 -18.18 -4.79 8.09
N ILE A 116 -18.08 -3.94 7.07
CA ILE A 116 -17.77 -4.39 5.71
C ILE A 116 -16.33 -4.94 5.70
N ALA A 117 -16.05 -5.96 4.89
CA ALA A 117 -14.71 -6.52 4.69
C ALA A 117 -13.87 -5.67 3.72
N ILE A 118 -13.74 -4.36 4.00
CA ILE A 118 -13.14 -3.32 3.16
C ILE A 118 -11.75 -3.73 2.66
N LYS A 119 -10.87 -4.19 3.57
CA LYS A 119 -9.52 -4.61 3.21
C LYS A 119 -9.52 -5.83 2.28
N GLY A 120 -10.44 -6.76 2.51
CA GLY A 120 -10.56 -7.95 1.68
C GLY A 120 -11.05 -7.61 0.27
N ILE A 121 -12.00 -6.67 0.16
CA ILE A 121 -12.48 -6.17 -1.13
C ILE A 121 -11.37 -5.40 -1.86
N GLU A 122 -10.65 -4.50 -1.18
CA GLU A 122 -9.49 -3.78 -1.73
C GLU A 122 -8.47 -4.75 -2.34
N ARG A 123 -8.14 -5.82 -1.59
CA ARG A 123 -7.25 -6.88 -2.09
C ARG A 123 -7.81 -7.58 -3.32
N THR A 124 -9.10 -7.92 -3.32
CA THR A 124 -9.72 -8.58 -4.48
C THR A 124 -9.70 -7.68 -5.71
N ILE A 125 -10.00 -6.38 -5.58
CA ILE A 125 -9.97 -5.42 -6.68
C ILE A 125 -8.58 -5.39 -7.33
N ILE A 126 -7.52 -5.21 -6.55
CA ILE A 126 -6.18 -5.09 -7.11
C ILE A 126 -5.67 -6.40 -7.70
N ASP A 127 -5.98 -7.53 -7.09
CA ASP A 127 -5.59 -8.84 -7.62
C ASP A 127 -6.30 -9.14 -8.95
N GLU A 128 -7.60 -8.82 -9.06
CA GLU A 128 -8.32 -8.85 -10.35
C GLU A 128 -7.68 -7.93 -11.39
N ALA A 129 -7.35 -6.70 -11.01
CA ALA A 129 -6.75 -5.74 -11.94
C ALA A 129 -5.42 -6.24 -12.51
N PHE A 130 -4.59 -6.91 -11.71
CA PHE A 130 -3.37 -7.52 -12.19
C PHE A 130 -3.63 -8.75 -13.09
N GLU A 131 -4.54 -9.63 -12.70
CA GLU A 131 -4.87 -10.85 -13.47
C GLU A 131 -5.47 -10.52 -14.85
N ASN A 132 -6.22 -9.42 -14.96
CA ASN A 132 -6.82 -8.96 -16.22
C ASN A 132 -5.95 -7.96 -16.99
N GLY A 133 -4.75 -7.63 -16.49
CA GLY A 133 -3.81 -6.72 -17.15
C GLY A 133 -4.25 -5.25 -17.18
N TRP A 134 -5.10 -4.81 -16.26
CA TRP A 134 -5.56 -3.42 -16.17
C TRP A 134 -4.54 -2.50 -15.48
N VAL A 135 -3.65 -3.07 -14.65
CA VAL A 135 -2.56 -2.32 -14.03
C VAL A 135 -1.48 -2.08 -15.08
N ALA A 136 -1.28 -0.82 -15.47
CA ALA A 136 -0.27 -0.41 -16.45
C ALA A 136 0.74 0.57 -15.84
N PRO A 137 1.96 0.66 -16.42
CA PRO A 137 2.93 1.70 -16.05
C PRO A 137 2.34 3.11 -16.23
N LYS A 138 2.46 3.93 -15.19
CA LYS A 138 1.96 5.31 -15.17
C LYS A 138 2.93 6.28 -15.85
N VAL A 139 2.96 6.26 -17.19
CA VAL A 139 3.85 7.12 -18.01
C VAL A 139 3.22 8.52 -18.17
N PRO A 140 3.95 9.62 -17.89
CA PRO A 140 3.42 10.97 -18.09
C PRO A 140 3.30 11.32 -19.57
N SER A 141 2.34 12.19 -19.90
CA SER A 141 2.13 12.69 -21.27
C SER A 141 3.26 13.60 -21.76
N ARG A 142 3.98 14.26 -20.84
CA ARG A 142 5.12 15.12 -21.13
C ARG A 142 6.19 14.95 -20.04
N ARG A 143 7.46 14.91 -20.47
CA ARG A 143 8.61 14.95 -19.56
C ARG A 143 9.08 16.39 -19.33
N ARG A 144 9.51 16.63 -18.10
CA ARG A 144 10.15 17.84 -17.61
C ARG A 144 11.66 17.64 -17.58
N ASP A 145 12.39 18.75 -17.68
CA ASP A 145 13.85 18.71 -17.59
C ASP A 145 14.31 18.67 -16.12
N GLU A 146 13.45 19.12 -15.21
CA GLU A 146 13.69 19.13 -13.77
C GLU A 146 13.84 17.70 -13.21
N LYS A 147 14.88 17.51 -12.39
CA LYS A 147 15.28 16.24 -11.78
C LYS A 147 15.02 16.25 -10.28
N VAL A 148 14.48 15.14 -9.77
CA VAL A 148 14.22 14.96 -8.33
C VAL A 148 14.90 13.68 -7.83
N ALA A 149 15.71 13.81 -6.78
CA ALA A 149 16.29 12.69 -6.05
C ALA A 149 15.42 12.33 -4.85
N ILE A 150 15.15 11.04 -4.67
CA ILE A 150 14.43 10.51 -3.50
C ILE A 150 15.38 9.57 -2.75
N VAL A 151 15.64 9.85 -1.48
CA VAL A 151 16.55 9.06 -0.65
C VAL A 151 15.74 8.09 0.21
N GLY A 152 15.72 6.82 -0.18
CA GLY A 152 15.01 5.72 0.46
C GLY A 152 13.82 5.22 -0.37
N SER A 153 13.75 3.91 -0.57
CA SER A 153 12.73 3.23 -1.39
C SER A 153 11.58 2.62 -0.59
N GLY A 154 11.33 3.11 0.63
CA GLY A 154 10.16 2.71 1.41
C GLY A 154 8.84 3.22 0.81
N PRO A 155 7.67 2.89 1.40
CA PRO A 155 6.37 3.31 0.88
C PRO A 155 6.28 4.81 0.58
N ALA A 156 6.81 5.67 1.46
CA ALA A 156 6.83 7.12 1.26
C ALA A 156 7.64 7.55 0.02
N GLY A 157 8.82 6.96 -0.18
CA GLY A 157 9.67 7.25 -1.33
C GLY A 157 9.06 6.75 -2.63
N LEU A 158 8.46 5.55 -2.62
CA LEU A 158 7.76 5.00 -3.78
C LEU A 158 6.55 5.86 -4.15
N THR A 159 5.74 6.30 -3.18
CA THR A 159 4.59 7.17 -3.43
C THR A 159 5.04 8.50 -4.03
N ALA A 160 6.02 9.17 -3.41
CA ALA A 160 6.55 10.43 -3.92
C ALA A 160 7.09 10.27 -5.35
N ALA A 161 7.75 9.15 -5.64
CA ALA A 161 8.28 8.87 -6.97
C ALA A 161 7.18 8.69 -8.02
N GLU A 162 6.13 7.92 -7.70
CA GLU A 162 5.01 7.70 -8.64
C GLU A 162 4.29 9.02 -8.96
N GLU A 163 3.99 9.83 -7.95
CA GLU A 163 3.32 11.12 -8.12
C GLU A 163 4.17 12.13 -8.91
N LEU A 164 5.46 12.25 -8.60
CA LEU A 164 6.35 13.15 -9.34
C LEU A 164 6.58 12.68 -10.78
N ASN A 165 6.68 11.37 -11.00
CA ASN A 165 6.79 10.79 -12.34
C ASN A 165 5.55 11.09 -13.17
N LEU A 166 4.35 10.97 -12.59
CA LEU A 166 3.08 11.33 -13.22
C LEU A 166 3.01 12.81 -13.63
N LEU A 167 3.60 13.70 -12.81
CA LEU A 167 3.71 15.13 -13.10
C LEU A 167 4.79 15.47 -14.14
N GLY A 168 5.54 14.46 -14.62
CA GLY A 168 6.51 14.58 -15.70
C GLY A 168 7.96 14.73 -15.25
N TYR A 169 8.24 14.83 -13.95
CA TYR A 169 9.61 14.99 -13.43
C TYR A 169 10.49 13.77 -13.72
N GLN A 170 11.79 14.00 -13.83
CA GLN A 170 12.79 12.94 -13.91
C GLN A 170 13.15 12.49 -12.50
N VAL A 171 12.71 11.29 -12.10
CA VAL A 171 12.84 10.82 -10.73
C VAL A 171 13.90 9.73 -10.62
N THR A 172 14.82 9.91 -9.68
CA THR A 172 15.79 8.89 -9.27
C THR A 172 15.62 8.57 -7.79
N ILE A 173 15.42 7.28 -7.47
CA ILE A 173 15.40 6.78 -6.10
C ILE A 173 16.77 6.18 -5.76
N TYR A 174 17.38 6.65 -4.68
CA TYR A 174 18.56 6.05 -4.08
C TYR A 174 18.16 5.16 -2.90
N GLU A 175 18.63 3.93 -2.90
CA GLU A 175 18.38 2.94 -1.85
C GLU A 175 19.69 2.31 -1.39
N ARG A 176 19.89 2.27 -0.07
CA ARG A 176 21.06 1.65 0.55
C ARG A 176 21.04 0.13 0.41
N ALA A 177 19.88 -0.49 0.55
CA ALA A 177 19.74 -1.92 0.46
C ALA A 177 19.92 -2.43 -0.97
N ARG A 178 20.10 -3.76 -1.12
CA ARG A 178 20.32 -4.41 -2.42
C ARG A 178 19.09 -4.37 -3.33
N GLU A 179 17.90 -4.39 -2.75
CA GLU A 179 16.61 -4.34 -3.44
C GLU A 179 15.77 -3.19 -2.88
N SER A 180 15.00 -2.55 -3.75
CA SER A 180 14.07 -1.49 -3.35
C SER A 180 12.83 -2.03 -2.63
N GLY A 181 12.18 -1.18 -1.83
CA GLY A 181 10.94 -1.47 -1.10
C GLY A 181 11.00 -1.23 0.41
N GLY A 182 12.16 -0.91 0.98
CA GLY A 182 12.33 -0.65 2.41
C GLY A 182 11.77 -1.78 3.30
N LEU A 183 10.92 -1.44 4.28
CA LEU A 183 10.30 -2.45 5.16
C LEU A 183 9.31 -3.38 4.42
N LEU A 184 8.78 -3.00 3.26
CA LEU A 184 7.99 -3.91 2.43
C LEU A 184 8.85 -5.07 1.94
N MET A 185 10.13 -4.82 1.65
CA MET A 185 11.10 -5.83 1.22
C MET A 185 11.74 -6.56 2.40
N TYR A 186 12.22 -5.83 3.41
CA TYR A 186 13.08 -6.41 4.46
C TYR A 186 12.41 -6.59 5.83
N GLY A 187 11.25 -5.97 6.09
CA GLY A 187 10.59 -6.01 7.40
C GLY A 187 9.39 -6.94 7.48
N ILE A 188 8.44 -6.78 6.56
CA ILE A 188 7.19 -7.56 6.56
C ILE A 188 7.50 -8.98 6.05
N PRO A 189 7.10 -10.05 6.73
CA PRO A 189 7.43 -11.40 6.28
C PRO A 189 6.56 -11.87 5.09
N ASN A 190 7.08 -12.82 4.30
CA ASN A 190 6.45 -13.32 3.06
C ASN A 190 5.02 -13.83 3.26
N MET A 191 4.71 -14.44 4.41
CA MET A 191 3.37 -14.95 4.67
C MET A 191 2.30 -13.85 4.79
N LYS A 192 2.71 -12.58 4.99
CA LYS A 192 1.81 -11.41 5.00
C LYS A 192 1.88 -10.61 3.71
N LEU A 193 3.08 -10.42 3.17
CA LEU A 193 3.33 -9.70 1.92
C LEU A 193 4.43 -10.40 1.15
N ASP A 194 4.04 -11.06 0.07
CA ASP A 194 4.96 -11.73 -0.84
C ASP A 194 5.87 -10.69 -1.52
N LYS A 195 7.17 -10.99 -1.62
CA LYS A 195 8.16 -10.08 -2.23
C LYS A 195 7.94 -9.93 -3.71
N ASP A 196 7.35 -10.91 -4.36
CA ASP A 196 7.07 -10.82 -5.78
C ASP A 196 6.00 -9.77 -6.09
N VAL A 197 5.10 -9.48 -5.13
CA VAL A 197 4.15 -8.35 -5.23
C VAL A 197 4.91 -7.02 -5.24
N VAL A 198 5.89 -6.86 -4.34
CA VAL A 198 6.73 -5.66 -4.23
C VAL A 198 7.59 -5.49 -5.48
N ARG A 199 8.26 -6.55 -5.93
CA ARG A 199 9.10 -6.54 -7.15
C ARG A 199 8.29 -6.21 -8.39
N ARG A 200 7.09 -6.80 -8.54
CA ARG A 200 6.18 -6.51 -9.65
C ARG A 200 5.81 -5.02 -9.69
N ARG A 201 5.52 -4.42 -8.54
CA ARG A 201 5.21 -2.98 -8.44
C ARG A 201 6.42 -2.11 -8.79
N ILE A 202 7.61 -2.44 -8.28
CA ILE A 202 8.85 -1.71 -8.60
C ILE A 202 9.14 -1.78 -10.10
N LYS A 203 8.99 -2.97 -10.72
CA LYS A 203 9.17 -3.14 -12.16
C LYS A 203 8.22 -2.26 -12.98
N LEU A 204 6.95 -2.14 -12.58
CA LEU A 204 6.00 -1.23 -13.22
C LEU A 204 6.43 0.24 -13.10
N MET A 205 7.04 0.62 -11.98
CA MET A 205 7.56 1.98 -11.76
C MET A 205 8.82 2.24 -12.60
N GLU A 206 9.70 1.25 -12.74
CA GLU A 206 10.86 1.29 -13.65
C GLU A 206 10.40 1.45 -15.11
N GLU A 207 9.41 0.65 -15.52
CA GLU A 207 8.77 0.75 -16.85
C GLU A 207 8.08 2.11 -17.07
N ALA A 208 7.61 2.75 -16.00
CA ALA A 208 7.05 4.10 -16.04
C ALA A 208 8.11 5.20 -16.15
N GLY A 209 9.40 4.85 -16.12
CA GLY A 209 10.55 5.75 -16.31
C GLY A 209 11.21 6.24 -15.01
N ILE A 210 10.91 5.64 -13.86
CA ILE A 210 11.58 5.97 -12.59
C ILE A 210 12.90 5.19 -12.52
N THR A 211 13.99 5.88 -12.19
CA THR A 211 15.31 5.25 -12.05
C THR A 211 15.54 4.80 -10.61
N PHE A 212 16.01 3.57 -10.40
CA PHE A 212 16.36 3.04 -9.09
C PHE A 212 17.87 2.76 -9.01
N ILE A 213 18.52 3.35 -8.01
CA ILE A 213 19.94 3.16 -7.70
C ILE A 213 20.02 2.46 -6.34
N ASN A 214 20.12 1.12 -6.37
CA ASN A 214 20.24 0.28 -5.18
C ASN A 214 21.70 0.11 -4.75
N GLY A 215 21.92 -0.26 -3.48
CA GLY A 215 23.26 -0.48 -2.92
C GLY A 215 24.05 0.81 -2.66
N VAL A 216 23.38 1.97 -2.57
CA VAL A 216 24.02 3.27 -2.38
C VAL A 216 23.46 3.97 -1.14
N GLU A 217 24.31 4.22 -0.16
CA GLU A 217 24.00 4.97 1.05
C GLU A 217 24.34 6.45 0.89
N VAL A 218 23.32 7.29 0.72
CA VAL A 218 23.48 8.75 0.70
C VAL A 218 23.98 9.24 2.07
N GLY A 219 25.06 10.02 2.06
CA GLY A 219 25.81 10.45 3.24
C GLY A 219 27.05 9.59 3.53
N VAL A 220 27.21 8.45 2.84
CA VAL A 220 28.40 7.58 2.93
C VAL A 220 29.05 7.42 1.57
N ASP A 221 28.30 6.94 0.58
CA ASP A 221 28.78 6.68 -0.78
C ASP A 221 28.65 7.90 -1.70
N ILE A 222 27.59 8.70 -1.49
CA ILE A 222 27.32 9.95 -2.22
C ILE A 222 27.07 11.04 -1.20
N ASP A 223 27.77 12.16 -1.31
CA ASP A 223 27.59 13.30 -0.42
C ASP A 223 26.38 14.17 -0.81
N LYS A 224 25.97 15.02 0.13
CA LYS A 224 24.85 15.95 -0.07
C LYS A 224 25.13 16.93 -1.21
N ALA A 225 26.37 17.43 -1.30
CA ALA A 225 26.74 18.45 -2.28
C ALA A 225 26.62 17.94 -3.71
N THR A 226 26.95 16.66 -3.95
CA THR A 226 26.77 16.00 -5.25
C THR A 226 25.29 15.99 -5.63
N LEU A 227 24.40 15.52 -4.74
CA LEU A 227 22.96 15.52 -5.01
C LEU A 227 22.41 16.94 -5.26
N GLU A 228 22.84 17.94 -4.49
CA GLU A 228 22.40 19.33 -4.66
C GLU A 228 22.92 19.96 -5.97
N SER A 229 24.00 19.42 -6.53
CA SER A 229 24.53 19.87 -7.83
C SER A 229 23.84 19.21 -9.03
N GLU A 230 23.28 18.00 -8.84
CA GLU A 230 22.70 17.18 -9.92
C GLU A 230 21.17 17.27 -10.01
N TYR A 231 20.49 17.60 -8.91
CA TYR A 231 19.04 17.56 -8.80
C TYR A 231 18.45 18.90 -8.35
N ASP A 232 17.31 19.25 -8.91
CA ASP A 232 16.57 20.48 -8.56
C ASP A 232 15.85 20.37 -7.21
N ALA A 233 15.53 19.14 -6.78
CA ALA A 233 14.93 18.87 -5.48
C ALA A 233 15.37 17.51 -4.93
N ILE A 234 15.38 17.42 -3.59
CA ILE A 234 15.73 16.20 -2.85
C ILE A 234 14.63 15.91 -1.81
N ILE A 235 14.13 14.68 -1.79
CA ILE A 235 13.15 14.21 -0.79
C ILE A 235 13.78 13.11 0.06
N LEU A 236 13.69 13.26 1.39
CA LEU A 236 14.26 12.30 2.33
C LEU A 236 13.17 11.34 2.86
N CYS A 237 13.31 10.06 2.55
CA CYS A 237 12.37 8.98 2.85
C CYS A 237 13.04 7.78 3.54
N THR A 238 14.03 8.04 4.40
CA THR A 238 14.94 7.02 4.99
C THR A 238 14.34 6.18 6.12
N GLY A 239 13.20 6.61 6.69
CA GLY A 239 12.49 5.92 7.76
C GLY A 239 13.22 5.94 9.11
N ALA A 240 12.76 5.10 10.05
CA ALA A 240 13.30 5.04 11.42
C ALA A 240 13.87 3.65 11.72
N GLN A 241 15.17 3.46 11.46
CA GLN A 241 15.82 2.14 11.55
C GLN A 241 16.50 1.87 12.89
N LYS A 242 16.79 2.91 13.67
CA LYS A 242 17.44 2.76 14.98
C LYS A 242 16.45 2.21 16.01
N GLY A 243 16.68 0.97 16.45
CA GLY A 243 15.95 0.37 17.55
C GLY A 243 16.11 1.16 18.85
N ARG A 244 15.14 1.03 19.75
CA ARG A 244 15.22 1.62 21.10
C ARG A 244 15.75 0.57 22.06
N ASP A 245 16.86 0.89 22.72
CA ASP A 245 17.39 0.04 23.79
C ASP A 245 16.53 0.16 25.05
N PHE A 246 16.36 -0.97 25.74
CA PHE A 246 15.72 -1.03 27.05
C PHE A 246 16.73 -1.48 28.10
N THR A 247 16.99 -0.62 29.11
CA THR A 247 17.93 -0.94 30.18
C THR A 247 17.21 -1.73 31.28
N PHE A 248 17.53 -3.01 31.43
CA PHE A 248 17.07 -3.79 32.57
C PHE A 248 17.88 -3.40 33.82
N ARG A 249 17.23 -2.82 34.84
CA ARG A 249 17.81 -2.80 36.19
C ARG A 249 17.78 -4.23 36.73
N ARG A 250 18.92 -4.93 36.70
CA ARG A 250 19.11 -6.15 37.49
C ARG A 250 19.10 -5.77 38.97
N THR A 251 17.94 -5.83 39.62
CA THR A 251 17.87 -5.89 41.08
C THR A 251 18.51 -7.20 41.52
N HIS A 252 19.77 -7.14 41.97
CA HIS A 252 20.41 -8.28 42.64
C HIS A 252 19.72 -8.43 44.00
N GLY A 253 19.34 -9.68 44.32
CA GLY A 253 18.78 -10.07 45.61
C GLY A 253 19.81 -10.13 46.72
#